data_AF-A0A2M8N4P8-F1
#
_entry.id   AF-A0A2M8N4P8-F1
#
_cell.length_a   1.000
_cell.length_b   1.000
_cell.length_c   1.000
_cell.angle_alpha   90.00
_cell.angle_beta   90.00
_cell.angle_gamma   90.00
#
_symmetry.space_group_name_H-M   'P 1'
#
loop_
_entity.id
_entity.type
_entity.pdbx_description
1 polymer ?
#
loop_
_entity_poly.entity_id
_entity_poly.type
_entity_poly.pdbx_seq_one_letter_code
_entity_poly.pdbx_strand_id
1 'polypeptide(L)'
;LGLGGNTAQLGLKQLEQRGYVKPDGDMWILTPIGIEAAKKDAYNHQLWDVYRLFGDELGIPMIVEDRQKPIEDVLPGDAVMRLKQKLEGMEG
;
A
#
# COMPACT_ATOMS: atom_id res chain seq x y z
N LEU A 1 -10.10 5.89 -15.86
CA LEU A 1 -11.19 6.55 -15.10
C LEU A 1 -10.56 7.61 -14.22
N GLY A 2 -10.68 8.89 -14.59
CA GLY A 2 -10.24 9.99 -13.74
C GLY A 2 -11.36 10.41 -12.80
N LEU A 3 -11.05 10.75 -11.55
CA LEU A 3 -12.01 11.32 -10.62
C LEU A 3 -12.23 12.80 -10.99
N GLY A 4 -13.50 13.21 -11.16
CA GLY A 4 -13.84 14.62 -11.40
C GLY A 4 -13.58 15.51 -10.18
N GLY A 5 -13.46 16.82 -10.39
CA GLY A 5 -12.99 17.80 -9.39
C GLY A 5 -13.72 17.77 -8.04
N ASN A 6 -15.04 17.55 -8.03
CA ASN A 6 -15.82 17.51 -6.79
C ASN A 6 -15.51 16.27 -5.92
N THR A 7 -15.29 15.10 -6.54
CA THR A 7 -14.95 13.87 -5.82
C THR A 7 -13.52 13.91 -5.30
N ALA A 8 -12.59 14.45 -6.09
CA ALA A 8 -11.21 14.65 -5.67
C ALA A 8 -11.11 15.63 -4.48
N GLN A 9 -11.84 16.74 -4.52
CA GLN A 9 -11.91 17.69 -3.39
C GLN A 9 -12.48 17.05 -2.12
N LEU A 10 -13.52 16.22 -2.23
CA LEU A 10 -14.07 15.52 -1.08
C LEU A 10 -13.03 14.55 -0.47
N GLY A 11 -12.31 13.80 -1.31
CA GLY A 11 -11.25 12.91 -0.87
C GLY A 11 -10.11 13.65 -0.16
N LEU A 12 -9.65 14.77 -0.72
CA LEU A 12 -8.60 15.60 -0.12
C LEU A 12 -9.02 16.18 1.24
N LYS A 13 -10.27 16.67 1.35
CA LYS A 13 -10.82 17.11 2.64
C LYS A 13 -10.86 15.99 3.68
N GLN A 14 -11.21 14.77 3.28
CA GLN A 14 -11.21 13.63 4.21
C GLN A 14 -9.79 13.26 4.65
N LEU A 15 -8.81 13.29 3.74
CA LEU A 15 -7.40 13.05 4.07
C LEU A 15 -6.84 14.14 4.99
N GLU A 16 -7.25 15.39 4.78
CA GLU A 16 -6.90 16.53 5.64
C GLU A 16 -7.49 16.37 7.06
N GLN A 17 -8.79 16.02 7.15
CA GLN A 17 -9.46 15.76 8.43
C GLN A 17 -8.81 14.62 9.22
N ARG A 18 -8.23 13.64 8.52
CA ARG A 18 -7.46 12.53 9.12
C ARG A 18 -6.01 12.89 9.42
N GLY A 19 -5.57 14.09 9.04
CA GLY A 19 -4.22 14.59 9.26
C GLY A 19 -3.17 13.98 8.33
N TYR A 20 -3.54 13.34 7.22
CA TYR A 20 -2.60 12.74 6.27
C TYR A 20 -2.05 13.72 5.24
N VAL A 21 -2.83 14.73 4.87
CA VAL A 21 -2.40 15.80 3.97
C VAL A 21 -2.67 17.16 4.61
N LYS A 22 -2.00 18.18 4.11
CA LYS A 22 -2.31 19.58 4.41
C LYS A 22 -2.19 20.42 3.14
N PRO A 23 -2.96 21.51 3.02
CA PRO A 23 -2.76 22.47 1.95
C PRO A 23 -1.45 23.22 2.14
N ASP A 24 -0.77 23.52 1.05
CA ASP A 24 0.42 24.36 0.95
C ASP A 24 0.32 25.21 -0.33
N GLY A 25 -0.22 26.42 -0.19
CA GLY A 25 -0.62 27.25 -1.33
C GLY A 25 -1.70 26.57 -2.18
N ASP A 26 -1.42 26.42 -3.48
CA ASP A 26 -2.30 25.74 -4.44
C ASP A 26 -2.05 24.22 -4.52
N MET A 27 -1.21 23.67 -3.63
CA MET A 27 -0.82 22.26 -3.63
C MET A 27 -1.25 21.56 -2.34
N TRP A 28 -1.26 20.23 -2.40
CA TRP A 28 -1.44 19.36 -1.24
C TRP A 28 -0.15 18.61 -0.97
N ILE A 29 0.29 18.61 0.28
CA ILE A 29 1.49 17.90 0.70
C ILE A 29 1.16 16.89 1.79
N LEU A 30 1.88 15.77 1.79
CA LEU A 30 1.76 14.78 2.86
C LEU A 30 2.30 15.36 4.17
N THR A 31 1.59 15.09 5.27
CA THR A 31 2.12 15.30 6.61
C THR A 31 3.09 14.15 6.97
N PRO A 32 3.85 14.23 8.06
CA PRO A 32 4.64 13.08 8.53
C PRO A 32 3.80 11.81 8.72
N ILE A 33 2.56 11.94 9.21
CA ILE A 33 1.64 10.82 9.38
C ILE A 33 1.21 10.27 8.02
N GLY A 34 0.91 11.14 7.06
CA GLY A 34 0.58 10.76 5.68
C GLY A 34 1.72 10.07 4.96
N ILE A 35 2.96 10.50 5.19
CA ILE A 35 4.16 9.86 4.65
C ILE A 35 4.26 8.42 5.17
N GLU A 36 4.12 8.19 6.47
CA GLU A 36 4.19 6.84 7.03
C GLU A 36 3.03 5.96 6.56
N ALA A 37 1.82 6.51 6.44
CA ALA A 37 0.68 5.80 5.87
C ALA A 37 0.92 5.42 4.39
N ALA A 38 1.43 6.35 3.58
CA ALA A 38 1.74 6.12 2.17
C ALA A 38 2.87 5.10 1.99
N LYS A 39 3.90 5.14 2.84
CA LYS A 39 4.98 4.14 2.85
C LYS A 39 4.44 2.74 3.17
N LYS A 40 3.58 2.63 4.19
CA LYS A 40 2.98 1.34 4.56
C LYS A 40 2.13 0.77 3.42
N ASP A 41 1.35 1.62 2.76
CA ASP A 41 0.54 1.24 1.61
C ASP A 41 1.39 0.81 0.41
N ALA A 42 2.42 1.59 0.07
CA ALA A 42 3.36 1.25 -0.99
C ALA A 42 4.08 -0.08 -0.71
N TYR A 43 4.54 -0.30 0.52
CA TYR A 43 5.16 -1.55 0.93
C TYR A 43 4.20 -2.74 0.81
N ASN A 44 2.94 -2.56 1.21
CA ASN A 44 1.90 -3.57 1.01
C ASN A 44 1.71 -3.92 -0.48
N HIS A 45 1.68 -2.90 -1.34
CA HIS A 45 1.61 -3.09 -2.79
C HIS A 45 2.81 -3.88 -3.34
N GLN A 46 4.02 -3.59 -2.87
CA GLN A 46 5.23 -4.34 -3.24
C GLN A 46 5.13 -5.80 -2.82
N LEU A 47 4.66 -6.11 -1.61
CA LEU A 47 4.46 -7.50 -1.17
C LEU A 47 3.43 -8.24 -2.02
N TRP A 48 2.34 -7.57 -2.43
CA TRP A 48 1.39 -8.14 -3.38
C TRP A 48 2.03 -8.43 -4.74
N ASP A 49 2.92 -7.56 -5.23
CA ASP A 49 3.66 -7.82 -6.48
C ASP A 49 4.61 -9.01 -6.34
N VAL A 50 5.32 -9.13 -5.20
CA VAL A 50 6.18 -10.29 -4.92
C VAL A 50 5.36 -11.57 -4.85
N TYR A 51 4.20 -11.54 -4.18
CA TYR A 51 3.30 -12.69 -4.12
C TYR A 51 2.83 -13.12 -5.52
N ARG A 52 2.45 -12.16 -6.36
CA ARG A 52 2.02 -12.44 -7.73
C ARG A 52 3.12 -13.06 -8.59
N LEU A 53 4.37 -12.65 -8.40
CA LEU A 53 5.51 -13.11 -9.21
C LEU A 53 6.15 -14.39 -8.69
N PHE A 54 6.20 -14.58 -7.37
CA PHE A 54 6.99 -15.62 -6.71
C PHE A 54 6.18 -16.49 -5.75
N GLY A 55 4.87 -16.30 -5.62
CA GLY A 55 4.01 -17.04 -4.68
C GLY A 55 4.16 -18.56 -4.84
N ASP A 56 4.15 -19.04 -6.08
CA ASP A 56 4.32 -20.47 -6.39
C ASP A 56 5.73 -20.97 -6.04
N GLU A 57 6.78 -20.21 -6.40
CA GLU A 57 8.18 -20.52 -6.07
C GLU A 57 8.39 -20.61 -4.55
N LEU A 58 7.77 -19.68 -3.81
CA LEU A 58 7.87 -19.59 -2.36
C LEU A 58 6.96 -20.59 -1.65
N GLY A 59 6.15 -21.37 -2.37
CA GLY A 59 5.19 -22.32 -1.79
C GLY A 59 4.15 -21.63 -0.91
N ILE A 60 3.66 -20.47 -1.34
CA ILE A 60 2.62 -19.70 -0.64
C ILE A 60 1.25 -20.14 -1.17
N PRO A 61 0.24 -20.34 -0.30
CA PRO A 61 -1.10 -20.73 -0.74
C PRO A 61 -1.70 -19.72 -1.72
N MET A 62 -2.35 -20.25 -2.77
CA MET A 62 -3.08 -19.42 -3.71
C MET A 62 -4.34 -18.84 -3.05
N ILE A 63 -4.34 -17.53 -2.83
CA ILE A 63 -5.48 -16.74 -2.35
C ILE A 63 -5.98 -15.79 -3.43
N VAL A 64 -7.22 -15.31 -3.26
CA VAL A 64 -7.75 -14.22 -4.08
C VAL A 64 -6.96 -12.94 -3.77
N GLU A 65 -6.37 -12.35 -4.80
CA GLU A 65 -5.63 -11.10 -4.67
C GLU A 65 -6.58 -9.93 -4.37
N ASP A 66 -6.34 -9.24 -3.26
CA ASP A 66 -7.08 -8.06 -2.84
C ASP A 66 -6.10 -6.98 -2.38
N ARG A 67 -5.62 -6.18 -3.34
CA ARG A 67 -4.58 -5.17 -3.11
C ARG A 67 -5.05 -4.00 -2.23
N GLN A 68 -6.36 -3.89 -1.96
CA GLN A 68 -6.89 -2.89 -1.04
C GLN A 68 -6.73 -3.31 0.42
N LYS A 69 -6.38 -4.57 0.68
CA LYS A 69 -6.12 -5.10 2.01
C LYS A 69 -4.63 -5.25 2.28
N PRO A 70 -4.22 -5.07 3.55
CA PRO A 70 -2.93 -5.55 4.01
C PRO A 70 -2.79 -7.04 3.69
N ILE A 71 -1.73 -7.42 2.99
CA ILE A 71 -1.44 -8.82 2.66
C ILE A 71 -1.25 -9.66 3.93
N GLU A 72 -0.84 -9.01 5.03
CA GLU A 72 -0.67 -9.61 6.35
C GLU A 72 -2.00 -10.06 6.98
N ASP A 73 -3.13 -9.50 6.54
CA ASP A 73 -4.45 -9.85 7.07
C ASP A 73 -5.04 -11.11 6.39
N VAL A 74 -4.46 -11.51 5.25
CA VAL A 74 -4.99 -12.59 4.39
C VAL A 74 -4.04 -13.77 4.24
N LEU A 75 -2.74 -13.57 4.48
CA LEU A 75 -1.73 -14.63 4.45
C LEU A 75 -1.25 -15.00 5.86
N PRO A 76 -0.89 -16.29 6.08
CA PRO A 76 -0.17 -16.69 7.28
C PRO A 76 1.13 -15.91 7.47
N GLY A 77 1.52 -15.66 8.72
CA GLY A 77 2.70 -14.86 9.03
C GLY A 77 4.02 -15.40 8.46
N ASP A 78 4.15 -16.72 8.32
CA ASP A 78 5.31 -17.37 7.72
C ASP A 78 5.37 -17.18 6.19
N ALA A 79 4.22 -17.12 5.51
CA ALA A 79 4.14 -16.76 4.10
C ALA A 79 4.51 -15.29 3.89
N VAL A 80 3.99 -14.40 4.74
CA VAL A 80 4.35 -12.96 4.73
C VAL A 80 5.85 -12.78 4.93
N MET A 81 6.46 -13.48 5.89
CA MET A 81 7.90 -13.40 6.15
C MET A 81 8.72 -13.80 4.93
N ARG A 82 8.33 -14.86 4.20
CA ARG A 82 8.98 -15.27 2.95
C ARG A 82 8.88 -14.21 1.86
N LEU A 83 7.72 -13.54 1.74
CA LEU A 83 7.55 -12.42 0.80
C LEU A 83 8.45 -11.23 1.14
N LYS A 84 8.54 -10.87 2.42
CA LYS A 84 9.42 -9.78 2.89
C LYS A 84 10.88 -10.08 2.58
N GLN A 85 11.34 -11.31 2.87
CA GLN A 85 12.70 -11.74 2.55
C GLN A 85 13.00 -11.69 1.06
N LYS A 86 12.04 -12.11 0.21
CA LYS A 86 12.21 -12.04 -1.25
C LYS A 86 12.27 -10.59 -1.73
N LEU A 87 11.44 -9.69 -1.19
CA LEU A 87 11.43 -8.27 -1.53
C LEU A 87 12.77 -7.61 -1.17
N GLU A 88 13.27 -7.81 0.05
CA GLU A 88 14.54 -7.26 0.53
C GLU A 88 15.72 -7.75 -0.31
N GLY A 89 15.70 -9.03 -0.73
CA GLY A 89 16.71 -9.60 -1.62
C GLY A 89 16.65 -9.09 -3.07
N MET A 90 15.59 -8.38 -3.47
CA MET A 90 15.49 -7.72 -4.78
C MET A 90 15.97 -6.26 -4.75
N GLU A 91 16.02 -5.65 -3.56
CA GLU A 91 16.45 -4.27 -3.36
C GLU A 91 17.95 -4.13 -3.07
N GLY A 92 18.67 -5.24 -2.87
CA GLY A 92 20.13 -5.30 -2.68
C GLY A 92 20.88 -5.76 -3.92
#